data_AF-A0A238JF28-F1
#
_entry.id   AF-A0A238JF28-F1
#
_cell.length_a   1.000
_cell.length_b   1.000
_cell.length_c   1.000
_cell.angle_alpha   90.00
_cell.angle_beta   90.00
_cell.angle_gamma   90.00
#
_symmetry.space_group_name_H-M   'P 1'
#
loop_
_entity.id
_entity.type
_entity.pdbx_description
1 polymer ?
#
loop_
_entity_poly.entity_id
_entity_poly.type
_entity_poly.pdbx_seq_one_letter_code
_entity_poly.pdbx_strand_id
1 'polypeptide(L)' 'MRSIFTARAAAEGGIVRRQSSDIDRIVGRDRFLAELDRRGFRAVENAGQMVIFCNQEPVRLLR' A
#
# COMPACT_ATOMS: atom_id res chain seq x y z
N MET A 1 3.81 11.31 4.87
CA MET A 1 3.90 10.05 4.09
C MET A 1 4.60 8.89 4.83
N ARG A 2 5.44 9.13 5.87
CA ARG A 2 6.10 8.06 6.66
C ARG A 2 5.17 7.20 7.55
N SER A 3 3.89 7.54 7.74
CA SER A 3 2.98 6.77 8.62
C SER A 3 2.18 5.67 7.92
N ILE A 4 2.01 5.75 6.58
CA ILE A 4 1.26 4.73 5.83
C ILE A 4 2.13 3.49 5.65
N PHE A 5 3.31 3.66 5.06
CA PHE A 5 4.31 2.60 4.95
C PHE A 5 5.11 2.56 6.24
N THR A 6 4.98 1.48 7.02
CA THR A 6 5.87 1.30 8.17
C THR A 6 7.30 1.18 7.67
N ALA A 7 8.24 1.89 8.31
CA ALA A 7 9.63 1.97 7.83
C ALA A 7 10.26 0.58 7.66
N ARG A 8 9.90 -0.37 8.52
CA ARG A 8 10.33 -1.76 8.46
C ARG A 8 9.76 -2.50 7.25
N ALA A 9 8.45 -2.47 7.03
CA ALA A 9 7.85 -3.16 5.88
C ALA A 9 8.33 -2.56 4.55
N ALA A 10 8.54 -1.24 4.50
CA ALA A 10 9.09 -0.56 3.34
C ALA A 10 10.56 -0.93 3.04
N ALA A 11 11.34 -1.31 4.06
CA ALA A 11 12.75 -1.67 3.91
C ALA A 11 12.95 -3.18 3.68
N GLU A 12 12.11 -4.03 4.29
CA GLU A 12 12.25 -5.50 4.26
C GLU A 12 11.38 -6.17 3.19
N GLY A 13 10.66 -5.40 2.35
CA GLY A 13 9.78 -5.97 1.31
C GLY A 13 8.46 -6.54 1.84
N GLY A 14 8.04 -6.10 3.03
CA GLY A 14 6.89 -6.65 3.77
C GLY A 14 5.52 -6.20 3.25
N ILE A 15 4.48 -6.55 4.00
CA ILE A 15 3.08 -6.24 3.69
C ILE A 15 2.53 -5.27 4.74
N VAL A 16 1.81 -4.25 4.29
CA VAL A 16 1.09 -3.29 5.15
C VAL A 16 -0.40 -3.38 4.88
N ARG A 17 -1.23 -3.39 5.93
CA ARG A 17 -2.69 -3.36 5.83
C ARG A 17 -3.26 -2.09 6.47
N ARG A 18 -4.18 -1.42 5.78
CA ARG A 18 -4.86 -0.19 6.23
C ARG A 18 -6.32 -0.17 5.84
N GLN A 19 -7.15 0.59 6.56
CA GLN A 19 -8.48 0.90 6.09
C GLN A 19 -8.38 1.89 4.92
N SER A 20 -9.18 1.69 3.86
CA SER A 20 -9.21 2.62 2.72
C SER A 20 -9.60 4.03 3.15
N SER A 21 -10.57 4.13 4.06
CA SER A 21 -11.02 5.40 4.65
C SER A 21 -9.91 6.16 5.37
N ASP A 22 -8.98 5.46 6.02
CA ASP A 22 -7.83 6.09 6.67
C ASP A 22 -6.80 6.60 5.65
N ILE A 23 -6.59 5.88 4.54
CA ILE A 23 -5.71 6.35 3.46
C ILE A 23 -6.28 7.63 2.86
N ASP A 24 -7.58 7.62 2.55
CA ASP A 24 -8.28 8.77 1.98
C ASP A 24 -8.22 9.99 2.92
N ARG A 25 -8.45 9.77 4.22
CA ARG A 25 -8.43 10.83 5.23
C ARG A 25 -7.04 11.41 5.50
N ILE A 26 -5.98 10.61 5.47
CA ILE A 26 -4.63 11.01 5.92
C ILE A 26 -3.76 11.53 4.76
N VAL A 27 -3.85 10.91 3.59
CA VAL A 27 -2.98 11.23 2.44
C VAL A 27 -3.77 11.59 1.18
N GLY A 28 -5.01 11.10 1.06
CA GLY A 28 -5.79 11.17 -0.15
C GLY A 28 -5.38 10.09 -1.15
N ARG A 29 -6.36 9.53 -1.85
CA ARG A 29 -6.19 8.37 -2.73
C ARG A 29 -5.18 8.59 -3.85
N ASP A 30 -5.31 9.70 -4.58
CA ASP A 30 -4.46 9.97 -5.74
C ASP A 30 -2.98 10.12 -5.35
N ARG A 31 -2.73 10.83 -4.26
CA ARG A 31 -1.38 11.00 -3.71
C ARG A 31 -0.80 9.68 -3.21
N PHE A 32 -1.65 8.81 -2.66
CA PHE A 32 -1.22 7.49 -2.23
C PHE A 32 -0.87 6.60 -3.43
N LEU A 33 -1.70 6.57 -4.48
CA LEU A 33 -1.43 5.81 -5.71
C LEU A 33 -0.16 6.28 -6.40
N ALA A 34 0.03 7.59 -6.54
CA ALA A 34 1.26 8.16 -7.10
C ALA A 34 2.52 7.74 -6.32
N GLU A 35 2.40 7.55 -5.00
CA GLU A 35 3.51 7.08 -4.18
C GLU A 35 3.78 5.58 -4.33
N LEU A 36 2.74 4.76 -4.57
CA LEU A 36 2.93 3.35 -4.93
C LEU A 36 3.70 3.25 -6.24
N ASP A 37 3.28 4.00 -7.26
CA ASP A 37 3.92 4.03 -8.57
C ASP A 37 5.39 4.48 -8.45
N ARG A 38 5.65 5.57 -7.71
CA ARG A 38 7.00 6.09 -7.47
C ARG A 38 7.93 5.07 -6.80
N ARG A 39 7.39 4.18 -5.96
CA ARG A 39 8.15 3.14 -5.24
C ARG A 39 8.19 1.80 -5.97
N GLY A 40 7.40 1.64 -7.04
CA GLY A 40 7.17 0.34 -7.69
C GLY A 40 6.40 -0.65 -6.81
N PHE A 41 5.65 -0.15 -5.83
CA PHE A 41 4.84 -0.97 -4.93
C PHE A 41 3.48 -1.27 -5.58
N ARG A 42 2.82 -2.31 -5.08
CA ARG A 42 1.44 -2.64 -5.48
C ARG A 42 0.53 -2.68 -4.27
N ALA A 43 -0.74 -2.39 -4.48
CA ALA A 43 -1.76 -2.59 -3.46
C ALA A 43 -3.00 -3.25 -4.06
N VAL A 44 -3.70 -4.01 -3.24
CA VAL A 44 -5.04 -4.55 -3.53
C VAL A 44 -6.03 -4.00 -2.53
N GLU A 45 -7.22 -3.69 -3.00
CA GLU A 45 -8.32 -3.24 -2.15
C GLU A 45 -9.44 -4.28 -2.13
N ASN A 46 -9.93 -4.62 -0.94
CA ASN A 46 -11.03 -5.53 -0.74
C ASN A 46 -11.75 -5.20 0.57
N ALA A 47 -13.09 -5.16 0.57
CA ALA A 47 -13.91 -4.90 1.76
C ALA A 47 -13.48 -3.66 2.57
N GLY A 48 -13.11 -2.56 1.89
CA GLY A 48 -12.66 -1.32 2.52
C GLY A 48 -11.30 -1.43 3.22
N GLN A 49 -10.54 -2.50 2.95
CA GLN A 49 -9.17 -2.68 3.39
C GLN A 49 -8.26 -2.59 2.18
N MET A 50 -7.11 -1.95 2.38
CA MET A 50 -6.03 -1.91 1.41
C MET A 50 -4.84 -2.70 1.94
N VAL A 51 -4.38 -3.66 1.15
CA VAL A 51 -3.19 -4.48 1.40
C VAL A 51 -2.11 -4.06 0.43
N ILE A 52 -0.98 -3.64 0.97
CA ILE A 52 0.09 -2.94 0.26
C ILE A 52 1.33 -3.82 0.32
N PHE A 53 1.84 -4.19 -0.84
CA PHE A 53 3.05 -4.99 -1.01
C PHE A 53 4.22 -4.02 -1.23
N CYS A 54 5.07 -3.89 -0.21
CA CYS A 54 6.20 -2.96 -0.20
C CYS A 54 7.43 -3.53 -0.94
N ASN A 55 7.21 -4.18 -2.07
CA ASN A 55 8.23 -4.76 -2.93
C ASN A 55 7.78 -4.64 -4.41
N GLN A 56 8.63 -5.11 -5.31
CA GLN A 56 8.40 -5.07 -6.76
C GLN A 56 7.97 -6.42 -7.35
N GLU A 57 7.56 -7.39 -6.51
CA GLU A 57 7.14 -8.73 -6.94
C GLU A 57 5.66 -8.78 -7.37
N PRO A 58 5.33 -9.43 -8.51
CA PRO A 58 3.99 -9.36 -9.08
C PRO A 58 2.94 -9.92 -8.11
N VAL A 59 1.80 -9.22 -8.01
CA VAL A 59 0.67 -9.71 -7.20
C VAL A 59 -0.13 -10.71 -8.04
N ARG A 60 -0.27 -11.94 -7.53
CA ARG A 60 -1.08 -13.00 -8.15
C ARG A 60 -2.34 -13.24 -7.32
N LEU A 61 -3.51 -13.13 -7.95
CA LEU A 61 -4.79 -13.50 -7.34
C LEU A 61 -5.00 -15.01 -7.52
N LEU A 62 -4.92 -15.77 -6.42
CA LEU A 62 -5.11 -17.22 -6.40
C LEU A 62 -6.57 -17.57 -6.04
N ARG A 63 -7.05 -18.77 -6.41
CA ARG A 63 -8.40 -19.29 -6.12
C ARG A 63 -8.34 -20.56 -5.31
#